data_AF-A0A1X7EE47-F1
#
_entry.id   AF-A0A1X7EE47-F1
#
_cell.length_a   1.000
_cell.length_b   1.000
_cell.length_c   1.000
_cell.angle_alpha   90.00
_cell.angle_beta   90.00
_cell.angle_gamma   90.00
#
_symmetry.space_group_name_H-M   'P 1'
#
loop_
_entity.id
_entity.type
_entity.pdbx_description
1 polymer ?
#
loop_
_entity_poly.entity_id
_entity_poly.type
_entity_poly.pdbx_seq_one_letter_code
_entity_poly.pdbx_strand_id
1 'polypeptide(L)'
;MYEALETMIADMNNLEQILAKGHAGSRVAAIAAAFEDCAQRVSDATSACVDADERAALQKIYRGMIAGQRIVYRLNELALEDAVVGR
;
A
#
# COMPACT_ATOMS: atom_id res chain seq x y z
N MET A 1 4.72 -12.49 -6.60
CA MET A 1 3.60 -11.51 -6.58
C MET A 1 3.84 -10.38 -5.59
N TYR A 2 4.40 -10.66 -4.40
CA TYR A 2 4.55 -9.70 -3.30
C TYR A 2 5.93 -9.06 -3.20
N GLU A 3 6.84 -9.31 -4.15
CA GLU A 3 8.25 -8.93 -4.08
C GLU A 3 8.42 -7.41 -3.91
N ALA A 4 7.59 -6.61 -4.60
CA ALA A 4 7.59 -5.17 -4.45
C ALA A 4 7.25 -4.74 -3.02
N LEU A 5 6.27 -5.37 -2.37
CA LEU A 5 5.90 -5.10 -0.98
C LEU A 5 6.97 -5.59 0.00
N GLU A 6 7.61 -6.73 -0.28
CA GLU A 6 8.68 -7.27 0.56
C GLU A 6 9.85 -6.29 0.68
N THR A 7 10.21 -5.61 -0.40
CA THR A 7 11.26 -4.56 -0.36
C THR A 7 10.90 -3.38 0.53
N MET A 8 9.59 -3.14 0.76
CA MET A 8 9.07 -2.03 1.56
C MET A 8 8.80 -2.40 3.02
N ILE A 9 9.02 -3.64 3.46
CA ILE A 9 8.70 -4.09 4.84
C ILE A 9 9.35 -3.20 5.89
N ALA A 10 10.62 -2.84 5.72
CA ALA A 10 11.33 -1.99 6.66
C ALA A 10 10.66 -0.61 6.77
N ASP A 11 10.25 -0.02 5.65
CA ASP A 11 9.58 1.28 5.65
C ASP A 11 8.15 1.18 6.20
N MET A 12 7.40 0.12 5.89
CA MET A 12 6.06 -0.12 6.45
C MET A 12 6.10 -0.31 7.97
N ASN A 13 7.07 -1.06 8.49
CA ASN A 13 7.27 -1.25 9.93
C ASN A 13 7.67 0.03 10.65
N ASN A 14 8.23 1.01 9.94
CA ASN A 14 8.66 2.30 10.48
C ASN A 14 7.79 3.46 9.96
N LEU A 15 6.57 3.18 9.49
CA LEU A 15 5.73 4.16 8.79
C LEU A 15 5.42 5.37 9.67
N GLU A 16 5.10 5.17 10.95
CA GLU A 16 4.86 6.26 11.91
C GLU A 16 6.05 7.23 12.00
N GLN A 17 7.28 6.70 12.09
CA GLN A 17 8.49 7.52 12.14
C GLN A 17 8.77 8.22 10.81
N ILE A 18 8.43 7.59 9.69
CA ILE A 18 8.55 8.20 8.36
C ILE A 18 7.62 9.40 8.25
N LEU A 19 6.37 9.23 8.69
CA LEU A 19 5.33 10.26 8.69
C LEU A 19 5.69 11.45 9.61
N ALA A 20 6.22 11.18 10.80
CA ALA A 20 6.61 12.20 11.79
C ALA A 20 7.75 13.13 11.33
N LYS A 21 8.55 12.73 10.33
CA LYS A 21 9.71 13.51 9.85
C LYS A 21 9.35 14.62 8.85
N GLY A 22 8.06 14.86 8.58
CA GLY A 22 7.58 16.02 7.82
C GLY A 22 7.86 16.02 6.30
N HIS A 23 8.57 15.01 5.79
CA HIS A 23 8.90 14.86 4.36
C HIS A 23 8.79 13.41 3.88
N ALA A 24 7.76 12.70 4.36
CA ALA A 24 7.49 11.30 4.04
C ALA A 24 7.13 11.04 2.57
N GLY A 25 6.82 12.08 1.79
CA GLY A 25 6.15 11.98 0.49
C GLY A 25 6.80 11.01 -0.50
N SER A 26 8.13 10.99 -0.62
CA SER A 26 8.82 10.06 -1.54
C SER A 26 8.74 8.60 -1.08
N ARG A 27 8.83 8.34 0.23
CA ARG A 27 8.71 6.99 0.79
C ARG A 27 7.27 6.51 0.80
N VAL A 28 6.33 7.37 1.14
CA VAL A 28 4.88 7.09 1.05
C VAL A 28 4.51 6.75 -0.40
N ALA A 29 5.00 7.52 -1.37
CA ALA A 29 4.80 7.23 -2.78
C ALA A 29 5.42 5.88 -3.19
N ALA A 30 6.60 5.54 -2.69
CA ALA A 30 7.23 4.24 -2.96
C ALA A 30 6.42 3.06 -2.39
N ILE A 31 5.94 3.16 -1.14
CA ILE A 31 5.06 2.15 -0.52
C ILE A 31 3.76 2.02 -1.31
N ALA A 32 3.13 3.14 -1.67
CA ALA A 32 1.90 3.14 -2.45
C ALA A 32 2.07 2.54 -3.86
N ALA A 33 3.22 2.78 -4.49
CA ALA A 33 3.57 2.16 -5.77
C ALA A 33 3.78 0.64 -5.64
N ALA A 34 4.36 0.18 -4.53
CA ALA A 34 4.50 -1.26 -4.26
C ALA A 34 3.15 -1.96 -4.08
N PHE A 35 2.19 -1.30 -3.40
CA PHE A 35 0.81 -1.79 -3.33
C PHE A 35 0.15 -1.87 -4.70
N GLU A 36 0.35 -0.86 -5.56
CA GLU A 36 -0.19 -0.83 -6.92
C GLU A 36 0.39 -1.95 -7.80
N ASP A 37 1.71 -2.12 -7.81
CA ASP A 37 2.38 -3.19 -8.58
C ASP A 37 1.86 -4.57 -8.15
N CYS A 38 1.74 -4.79 -6.84
CA CYS A 38 1.18 -6.04 -6.33
C CYS A 38 -0.29 -6.20 -6.72
N ALA A 39 -1.10 -5.14 -6.64
CA ALA A 39 -2.51 -5.18 -7.04
C ALA A 39 -2.66 -5.54 -8.51
N GLN A 40 -1.82 -4.97 -9.39
CA GLN A 40 -1.82 -5.29 -10.82
C GLN A 40 -1.49 -6.76 -11.06
N ARG A 41 -0.44 -7.29 -10.41
CA ARG A 41 -0.09 -8.73 -10.52
C ARG A 41 -1.21 -9.65 -10.01
N VAL A 42 -1.90 -9.27 -8.93
CA VAL A 42 -3.06 -10.01 -8.42
C VAL A 42 -4.20 -9.98 -9.44
N SER A 43 -4.44 -8.82 -10.06
CA SER A 43 -5.48 -8.64 -11.07
C SER A 43 -5.21 -9.52 -12.31
N ASP A 44 -3.96 -9.56 -12.77
CA ASP A 44 -3.54 -10.40 -13.89
C ASP A 44 -3.74 -11.90 -13.56
N ALA A 45 -3.32 -12.32 -12.36
CA ALA A 45 -3.54 -13.69 -11.87
C ALA A 45 -5.04 -14.02 -11.75
N THR A 46 -5.84 -13.07 -11.23
CA THR A 46 -7.30 -13.22 -11.11
C THR A 46 -7.96 -13.45 -12.47
N SER A 47 -7.47 -12.73 -13.50
CA SER A 47 -7.99 -12.80 -14.87
C SER A 47 -7.65 -14.12 -15.55
N ALA A 48 -6.48 -14.68 -15.24
CA ALA A 48 -6.04 -15.99 -15.75
C ALA A 48 -6.63 -17.18 -14.99
N CYS A 49 -7.23 -16.96 -13.81
CA CYS A 49 -7.71 -18.01 -12.93
C CYS A 49 -9.03 -18.64 -13.42
N VAL A 50 -8.99 -19.95 -13.68
CA VAL A 50 -10.15 -20.73 -14.12
C VAL A 50 -11.00 -21.16 -12.93
N ASP A 51 -10.37 -21.52 -11.81
CA ASP A 51 -11.05 -21.93 -10.60
C ASP A 51 -11.83 -20.76 -9.95
N ALA A 52 -13.04 -21.03 -9.47
CA ALA A 52 -13.92 -19.99 -8.93
C ALA A 52 -13.53 -19.59 -7.49
N ASP A 53 -13.11 -20.55 -6.67
CA ASP A 53 -12.75 -20.32 -5.27
C ASP A 53 -11.40 -19.60 -5.17
N GLU A 54 -10.43 -20.02 -5.99
CA GLU A 54 -9.12 -19.35 -6.10
C GLU A 54 -9.27 -17.92 -6.61
N ARG A 55 -10.11 -17.70 -7.63
CA ARG A 55 -10.42 -16.35 -8.13
C ARG A 55 -11.08 -15.48 -7.08
N ALA A 56 -12.00 -16.03 -6.28
CA ALA A 56 -12.61 -15.30 -5.16
C ALA A 56 -11.58 -14.95 -4.08
N ALA A 57 -10.59 -15.81 -3.83
CA ALA A 57 -9.48 -15.53 -2.92
C ALA A 57 -8.57 -14.41 -3.46
N LEU A 58 -8.19 -14.47 -4.74
CA LEU A 58 -7.38 -13.43 -5.38
C LEU A 58 -8.08 -12.06 -5.37
N GLN A 59 -9.39 -12.02 -5.61
CA GLN A 59 -10.17 -10.78 -5.50
C GLN A 59 -10.16 -10.18 -4.08
N LYS A 60 -10.12 -11.02 -3.03
CA LYS A 60 -9.97 -10.53 -1.64
C LYS A 60 -8.59 -9.89 -1.44
N ILE A 61 -7.55 -10.52 -1.96
CA ILE A 61 -6.18 -10.00 -1.89
C ILE A 61 -6.08 -8.67 -2.64
N TYR A 62 -6.63 -8.58 -3.85
CA TYR A 62 -6.67 -7.34 -4.65
C TYR A 62 -7.31 -6.19 -3.86
N ARG A 63 -8.49 -6.42 -3.28
CA ARG A 63 -9.16 -5.42 -2.43
C ARG A 63 -8.31 -5.01 -1.23
N GLY A 64 -7.59 -5.95 -0.62
CA GLY A 64 -6.63 -5.69 0.44
C GLY A 64 -5.50 -4.76 0.00
N MET A 65 -4.95 -4.95 -1.19
CA MET A 65 -3.88 -4.08 -1.73
C MET A 65 -4.36 -2.65 -1.96
N ILE A 66 -5.54 -2.49 -2.58
CA ILE A 66 -6.13 -1.17 -2.78
C ILE A 66 -6.45 -0.48 -1.44
N ALA A 67 -6.96 -1.24 -0.46
CA ALA A 67 -7.21 -0.70 0.87
C ALA A 67 -5.91 -0.24 1.55
N GLY A 68 -4.86 -1.06 1.51
CA GLY A 68 -3.54 -0.72 2.06
C GLY A 68 -2.95 0.55 1.46
N GLN A 69 -2.98 0.67 0.12
CA GLN A 69 -2.55 1.87 -0.59
C GLN A 69 -3.29 3.13 -0.11
N ARG A 70 -4.63 3.07 -0.01
CA ARG A 70 -5.45 4.19 0.45
C ARG A 70 -5.15 4.58 1.89
N ILE A 71 -4.92 3.61 2.76
CA ILE A 71 -4.55 3.86 4.16
C ILE A 71 -3.22 4.62 4.21
N VAL A 72 -2.21 4.20 3.45
CA VAL A 72 -0.89 4.85 3.41
C VAL A 72 -1.00 6.32 2.97
N TYR A 73 -1.79 6.60 1.92
CA TYR A 73 -2.04 7.98 1.52
C TYR A 73 -2.78 8.78 2.60
N ARG A 74 -3.84 8.21 3.19
CA ARG A 74 -4.61 8.93 4.22
C ARG A 74 -3.78 9.24 5.46
N LEU A 75 -2.90 8.32 5.87
CA LEU A 75 -1.98 8.57 6.98
C LEU A 75 -1.00 9.71 6.68
N ASN A 76 -0.52 9.82 5.43
CA ASN A 76 0.32 10.94 5.01
C ASN A 76 -0.44 12.27 4.99
N GLU A 77 -1.68 12.29 4.50
CA GLU A 77 -2.54 13.49 4.58
C GLU A 77 -2.73 13.94 6.02
N LEU A 78 -3.09 13.03 6.93
CA LEU A 78 -3.26 13.33 8.35
C LEU A 78 -1.99 13.88 9.01
N ALA A 79 -0.83 13.28 8.71
CA ALA A 79 0.45 13.77 9.22
C ALA A 79 0.79 15.19 8.73
N LEU A 80 0.43 15.51 7.49
CA LEU A 80 0.58 16.87 6.95
C LEU A 80 -0.41 17.86 7.58
N GLU A 81 -1.66 17.44 7.80
CA GLU A 81 -2.67 18.24 8.51
C GLU A 81 -2.19 18.59 9.93
N ASP A 82 -1.67 17.62 10.68
CA ASP A 82 -1.15 17.85 12.04
C ASP A 82 0.08 18.77 12.06
N ALA A 83 1.00 18.63 11.09
CA ALA A 83 2.17 19.49 10.96
C ALA A 83 1.80 20.96 10.68
N VAL A 84 0.69 21.21 9.96
CA VAL A 84 0.18 22.56 9.67
C VAL A 84 -0.51 23.17 10.89
N VAL A 85 -1.16 22.36 11.73
CA VAL A 85 -1.90 22.83 12.91
C VAL A 85 -0.99 23.13 14.11
N GLY A 86 0.30 22.75 14.05
CA GLY A 86 1.30 23.15 15.05
C GLY A 86 1.03 22.56 16.44
N ARG A 87 0.60 21.30 16.50
CA ARG A 87 0.54 20.51 17.74
C ARG A 87 1.83 19.72 17.96
#